data_AF-A0A973IV55-F1
#
_entry.id   AF-A0A973IV55-F1
#
_cell.length_a   1.000
_cell.length_b   1.000
_cell.length_c   1.000
_cell.angle_alpha   90.00
_cell.angle_beta   90.00
_cell.angle_gamma   90.00
#
_symmetry.space_group_name_H-M   'P 1'
#
loop_
_entity.id
_entity.type
_entity.pdbx_description
1 polymer ?
#
loop_
_entity_poly.entity_id
_entity_poly.type
_entity_poly.pdbx_seq_one_letter_code
_entity_poly.pdbx_strand_id
1 'polypeptide(L)'
;MKNSAVYPRWHPSGHFVAFSSNKIVQQFHSANPNRIEVSDLESSLVLYDVVKNEMSDLKPEGWEESMDTYPEWSPDGNYLYFCRAKKAGEVFVYSDVHYNLFRAPFDQATGKTGRPELIFDASKAGKSISFPRISPDGKYLAVTLHDYGCFPIWHHEADIYLINLSTLDTLNLQLNSDYSDSYHSWSSNSRWMAFSSRRSDGLTTRIYISEINSDGSSSKPFSVPQQDPEFYDRFLKSYNVPELSTLRIKVKPGKMRKIAKGKAIQAGWSE
;
A
#
# COMPACT_ATOMS: atom_id res chain seq x y z
N MET A 1 -16.19 -1.16 -14.66
CA MET A 1 -15.61 -0.52 -13.44
C MET A 1 -16.45 0.67 -13.00
N LYS A 2 -16.79 0.77 -11.69
CA LYS A 2 -17.61 1.88 -11.14
C LYS A 2 -16.81 3.15 -10.83
N ASN A 3 -15.58 2.99 -10.34
CA ASN A 3 -14.68 4.09 -9.97
C ASN A 3 -13.36 4.01 -10.76
N SER A 4 -12.39 4.88 -10.50
CA SER A 4 -11.07 4.79 -11.15
C SER A 4 -10.17 3.77 -10.45
N ALA A 5 -9.30 3.09 -11.18
CA ALA A 5 -8.24 2.25 -10.62
C ALA A 5 -7.14 3.12 -9.97
N VAL A 6 -6.85 2.90 -8.70
CA VAL A 6 -5.99 3.79 -7.89
C VAL A 6 -4.69 3.12 -7.46
N TYR A 7 -4.78 2.01 -6.72
CA TYR A 7 -3.59 1.36 -6.14
C TYR A 7 -3.24 0.08 -6.90
N PRO A 8 -2.21 0.10 -7.78
CA PRO A 8 -1.77 -1.08 -8.53
C PRO A 8 -0.82 -1.97 -7.72
N ARG A 9 -0.88 -3.27 -7.98
CA ARG A 9 0.22 -4.21 -7.73
C ARG A 9 0.37 -5.24 -8.83
N TRP A 10 1.59 -5.35 -9.34
CA TRP A 10 1.99 -6.33 -10.34
C TRP A 10 2.07 -7.71 -9.71
N HIS A 11 1.44 -8.68 -10.35
CA HIS A 11 1.63 -10.08 -10.04
C HIS A 11 3.08 -10.49 -10.38
N PRO A 12 3.74 -11.37 -9.59
CA PRO A 12 5.14 -11.76 -9.81
C PRO A 12 5.44 -12.30 -11.21
N SER A 13 4.46 -12.92 -11.87
CA SER A 13 4.59 -13.40 -13.26
C SER A 13 4.68 -12.28 -14.31
N GLY A 14 4.31 -11.05 -13.98
CA GLY A 14 4.17 -9.94 -14.92
C GLY A 14 2.95 -10.03 -15.85
N HIS A 15 2.12 -11.08 -15.72
CA HIS A 15 0.92 -11.27 -16.55
C HIS A 15 -0.27 -10.45 -16.05
N PHE A 16 -0.39 -10.30 -14.73
CA PHE A 16 -1.54 -9.62 -14.12
C PHE A 16 -1.14 -8.39 -13.33
N VAL A 17 -2.06 -7.44 -13.22
CA VAL A 17 -1.99 -6.33 -12.27
C VAL A 17 -3.30 -6.28 -11.50
N ALA A 18 -3.24 -6.41 -10.18
CA ALA A 18 -4.39 -6.12 -9.33
C ALA A 18 -4.46 -4.62 -9.08
N PHE A 19 -5.65 -4.06 -9.10
CA PHE A 19 -5.91 -2.71 -8.64
C PHE A 19 -7.02 -2.73 -7.59
N SER A 20 -6.98 -1.76 -6.69
CA SER A 20 -8.21 -1.30 -6.06
C SER A 20 -8.82 -0.16 -6.90
N SER A 21 -10.14 -0.20 -7.06
CA SER A 21 -10.96 0.83 -7.70
C SER A 21 -11.73 1.58 -6.63
N ASN A 22 -11.37 2.83 -6.36
CA ASN A 22 -11.81 3.55 -5.16
C ASN A 22 -12.60 4.82 -5.50
N LYS A 23 -13.65 5.10 -4.72
CA LYS A 23 -14.28 6.43 -4.63
C LYS A 23 -13.68 7.16 -3.42
N ILE A 24 -12.67 7.97 -3.69
CA ILE A 24 -11.90 8.67 -2.66
C ILE A 24 -12.50 10.04 -2.37
N VAL A 25 -12.63 10.39 -1.09
CA VAL A 25 -12.94 11.75 -0.63
C VAL A 25 -11.85 12.26 0.30
N GLN A 26 -11.63 13.58 0.26
CA GLN A 26 -10.66 14.26 1.12
C GLN A 26 -11.39 15.29 1.98
N GLN A 27 -11.01 15.34 3.25
CA GLN A 27 -11.51 16.29 4.23
C GLN A 27 -10.34 17.10 4.76
N PHE A 28 -10.57 18.40 4.96
CA PHE A 28 -9.55 19.33 5.44
C PHE A 28 -9.99 19.87 6.79
N HIS A 29 -9.17 19.66 7.80
CA HIS A 29 -9.45 20.15 9.14
C HIS A 29 -8.88 21.56 9.32
N SER A 30 -9.68 22.46 9.91
CA SER A 30 -9.25 23.83 10.21
C SER A 30 -8.32 23.91 11.43
N ALA A 31 -8.44 22.98 12.39
CA ALA A 31 -7.71 23.02 13.67
C ALA A 31 -7.27 21.64 14.20
N ASN A 32 -7.32 20.58 13.40
CA ASN A 32 -6.83 19.25 13.79
C ASN A 32 -5.35 19.10 13.38
N PRO A 33 -4.46 18.54 14.23
CA PRO A 33 -3.11 18.15 13.82
C PRO A 33 -3.11 17.22 12.60
N ASN A 34 -4.09 16.32 12.48
CA ASN A 34 -4.37 15.56 11.27
C ASN A 34 -5.04 16.50 10.26
N ARG A 35 -4.23 17.22 9.47
CA ARG A 35 -4.72 18.30 8.61
C ARG A 35 -5.64 17.83 7.49
N ILE A 36 -5.35 16.65 6.95
CA ILE A 36 -6.05 16.06 5.82
C ILE A 36 -6.42 14.64 6.22
N GLU A 37 -7.69 14.31 6.06
CA GLU A 37 -8.18 12.94 6.16
C GLU A 37 -8.64 12.47 4.79
N VAL A 38 -8.36 11.21 4.47
CA VAL A 38 -8.72 10.61 3.19
C VAL A 38 -9.51 9.34 3.48
N SER A 39 -10.71 9.26 2.92
CA SER A 39 -11.59 8.11 3.13
C SER A 39 -12.04 7.54 1.80
N ASP A 40 -12.13 6.21 1.76
CA ASP A 40 -12.85 5.52 0.71
C ASP A 40 -14.34 5.48 1.07
N LEU A 41 -15.20 5.91 0.14
CA LEU A 41 -16.65 5.70 0.26
C LEU A 41 -17.06 4.34 -0.32
N GLU A 42 -16.31 3.89 -1.31
CA GLU A 42 -16.48 2.60 -1.96
C GLU A 42 -15.13 2.15 -2.50
N SER A 43 -14.79 0.87 -2.36
CA SER A 43 -13.63 0.28 -3.02
C SER A 43 -13.88 -1.18 -3.37
N SER A 44 -13.31 -1.62 -4.49
CA SER A 44 -13.38 -3.00 -4.95
C SER A 44 -12.08 -3.39 -5.66
N LEU A 45 -11.78 -4.68 -5.71
CA LEU A 45 -10.60 -5.17 -6.43
C LEU A 45 -10.93 -5.55 -7.88
N VAL A 46 -10.04 -5.18 -8.79
CA VAL A 46 -10.11 -5.49 -10.22
C VAL A 46 -8.76 -6.04 -10.69
N LEU A 47 -8.80 -6.91 -11.69
CA LEU A 47 -7.62 -7.51 -12.31
C LEU A 47 -7.44 -6.94 -13.72
N TYR A 48 -6.21 -6.63 -14.08
CA TYR A 48 -5.81 -6.35 -15.46
C TYR A 48 -4.98 -7.52 -15.99
N ASP A 49 -5.45 -8.16 -17.06
CA ASP A 49 -4.69 -9.13 -17.86
C ASP A 49 -3.91 -8.36 -18.93
N VAL A 50 -2.59 -8.33 -18.77
CA VAL A 50 -1.69 -7.54 -19.64
C VAL A 50 -1.61 -8.15 -21.05
N VAL A 51 -1.77 -9.46 -21.18
CA VAL A 51 -1.65 -10.17 -22.46
C VAL A 51 -2.92 -9.97 -23.29
N LYS A 52 -4.09 -10.07 -22.66
CA LYS A 52 -5.38 -9.81 -23.31
C LYS A 52 -5.70 -8.33 -23.43
N ASN A 53 -5.02 -7.49 -22.65
CA ASN A 53 -5.34 -6.08 -22.48
C ASN A 53 -6.82 -5.90 -22.03
N GLU A 54 -7.22 -6.67 -21.02
CA GLU A 54 -8.59 -6.73 -20.50
C GLU A 54 -8.62 -6.54 -18.98
N MET A 55 -9.66 -5.87 -18.50
CA MET A 55 -9.96 -5.69 -17.09
C MET A 55 -11.11 -6.61 -16.68
N SER A 56 -11.05 -7.17 -15.47
CA SER A 56 -12.11 -7.98 -14.85
C SER A 56 -12.29 -7.61 -13.38
N ASP A 57 -13.45 -7.94 -12.80
CA ASP A 57 -13.62 -7.82 -11.34
C ASP A 57 -13.04 -9.07 -10.63
N LEU A 58 -12.38 -8.88 -9.49
CA LEU A 58 -11.88 -10.01 -8.68
C LEU A 58 -12.95 -10.61 -7.76
N LYS A 59 -13.86 -9.77 -7.23
CA LYS A 59 -15.02 -10.15 -6.38
C LYS A 59 -14.72 -11.25 -5.33
N PRO A 60 -13.74 -11.07 -4.41
CA PRO A 60 -13.55 -12.03 -3.33
C PRO A 60 -14.83 -12.14 -2.48
N GLU A 61 -15.19 -13.33 -2.01
CA GLU A 61 -16.43 -13.58 -1.24
C GLU A 61 -16.67 -12.51 -0.15
N GLY A 62 -17.87 -11.92 -0.10
CA GLY A 62 -18.23 -10.83 0.83
C GLY A 62 -17.86 -9.43 0.36
N TRP A 63 -17.44 -9.25 -0.90
CA TRP A 63 -17.08 -7.94 -1.47
C TRP A 63 -18.26 -6.96 -1.52
N GLU A 64 -19.52 -7.42 -1.61
CA GLU A 64 -20.70 -6.56 -1.77
C GLU A 64 -20.93 -5.62 -0.57
N GLU A 65 -20.59 -6.10 0.62
CA GLU A 65 -20.79 -5.40 1.91
C GLU A 65 -19.49 -4.77 2.45
N SER A 66 -18.43 -4.77 1.64
CA SER A 66 -17.11 -4.35 2.06
C SER A 66 -16.45 -3.35 1.13
N MET A 67 -15.35 -2.78 1.62
CA MET A 67 -14.42 -1.92 0.92
C MET A 67 -13.08 -2.63 0.88
N ASP A 68 -12.71 -3.14 -0.30
CA ASP A 68 -11.45 -3.84 -0.53
C ASP A 68 -10.42 -2.94 -1.22
N THR A 69 -9.25 -2.82 -0.62
CA THR A 69 -8.20 -1.90 -1.09
C THR A 69 -6.79 -2.45 -0.83
N TYR A 70 -5.77 -1.73 -1.33
CA TYR A 70 -4.36 -2.06 -1.17
C TYR A 70 -4.02 -3.52 -1.47
N PRO A 71 -4.24 -4.00 -2.71
CA PRO A 71 -3.85 -5.34 -3.09
C PRO A 71 -2.33 -5.54 -2.91
N GLU A 72 -1.92 -6.79 -2.67
CA GLU A 72 -0.52 -7.23 -2.62
C GLU A 72 -0.45 -8.72 -2.97
N TRP A 73 0.46 -9.12 -3.86
CA TRP A 73 0.60 -10.51 -4.26
C TRP A 73 1.61 -11.25 -3.37
N SER A 74 1.34 -12.52 -3.06
CA SER A 74 2.38 -13.41 -2.55
C SER A 74 3.50 -13.57 -3.59
N PRO A 75 4.76 -13.81 -3.17
CA PRO A 75 5.89 -13.95 -4.11
C PRO A 75 5.72 -15.08 -5.14
N ASP A 76 4.97 -16.13 -4.79
CA ASP A 76 4.62 -17.24 -5.68
C ASP A 76 3.40 -16.96 -6.59
N GLY A 77 2.70 -15.85 -6.35
CA GLY A 77 1.51 -15.44 -7.11
C GLY A 77 0.21 -16.18 -6.75
N ASN A 78 0.25 -17.10 -5.79
CA ASN A 78 -0.91 -17.95 -5.49
C ASN A 78 -1.90 -17.34 -4.50
N TYR A 79 -1.56 -16.20 -3.89
CA TYR A 79 -2.43 -15.48 -2.97
C TYR A 79 -2.44 -13.98 -3.29
N LEU A 80 -3.63 -13.40 -3.19
CA LEU A 80 -3.83 -11.96 -3.17
C LEU A 80 -4.18 -11.51 -1.75
N TYR A 81 -3.28 -10.74 -1.15
CA TYR A 81 -3.50 -10.02 0.11
C TYR A 81 -4.19 -8.69 -0.18
N PHE A 82 -5.04 -8.23 0.72
CA PHE A 82 -5.74 -6.97 0.61
C PHE A 82 -6.27 -6.51 1.97
N CYS A 83 -6.49 -5.21 2.10
CA CYS A 83 -7.14 -4.61 3.26
C CYS A 83 -8.65 -4.54 3.01
N ARG A 84 -9.45 -4.96 3.99
CA ARG A 84 -10.92 -4.97 3.92
C ARG A 84 -11.53 -4.29 5.13
N ALA A 85 -12.44 -3.36 4.90
CA ALA A 85 -13.33 -2.77 5.91
C ALA A 85 -14.79 -3.04 5.56
N LYS A 86 -15.69 -2.92 6.54
CA LYS A 86 -17.14 -2.86 6.25
C LYS A 86 -17.43 -1.61 5.44
N LYS A 87 -18.35 -1.70 4.49
CA LYS A 87 -18.73 -0.57 3.65
C LYS A 87 -19.20 0.61 4.48
N ALA A 88 -18.61 1.78 4.25
CA ALA A 88 -19.07 3.02 4.85
C ALA A 88 -20.41 3.41 4.21
N GLY A 89 -21.40 3.78 5.04
CA GLY A 89 -22.63 4.39 4.54
C GLY A 89 -22.39 5.78 3.94
N GLU A 90 -23.42 6.40 3.36
CA GLU A 90 -23.30 7.78 2.85
C GLU A 90 -22.96 8.79 3.97
N VAL A 91 -23.41 8.50 5.19
CA VAL A 91 -23.06 9.21 6.42
C VAL A 91 -22.32 8.22 7.31
N PHE A 92 -21.06 8.51 7.61
CA PHE A 92 -20.24 7.71 8.50
C PHE A 92 -19.24 8.61 9.24
N VAL A 93 -18.79 8.14 10.40
CA VAL A 93 -17.68 8.73 11.12
C VAL A 93 -16.43 8.00 10.65
N TYR A 94 -15.50 8.71 10.02
CA TYR A 94 -14.30 8.09 9.43
C TYR A 94 -13.41 7.40 10.48
N SER A 95 -13.46 7.87 11.74
CA SER A 95 -12.73 7.25 12.84
C SER A 95 -13.26 5.86 13.24
N ASP A 96 -14.46 5.50 12.79
CA ASP A 96 -15.06 4.18 13.05
C ASP A 96 -14.74 3.18 11.92
N VAL A 97 -14.04 3.62 10.87
CA VAL A 97 -13.65 2.77 9.75
C VAL A 97 -12.33 2.09 10.08
N HIS A 98 -12.37 0.78 10.29
CA HIS A 98 -11.19 -0.03 10.57
C HIS A 98 -11.03 -1.10 9.49
N TYR A 99 -9.89 -1.07 8.81
CA TYR A 99 -9.51 -2.10 7.86
C TYR A 99 -8.79 -3.25 8.59
N ASN A 100 -9.10 -4.47 8.16
CA ASN A 100 -8.43 -5.70 8.55
C ASN A 100 -7.68 -6.27 7.34
N LEU A 101 -6.69 -7.12 7.58
CA LEU A 101 -5.91 -7.73 6.51
C LEU A 101 -6.46 -9.11 6.19
N PHE A 102 -6.75 -9.34 4.92
CA PHE A 102 -7.17 -10.63 4.39
C PHE A 102 -6.19 -11.11 3.32
N ARG A 103 -6.28 -12.39 3.00
CA ARG A 103 -5.78 -12.95 1.73
C ARG A 103 -6.83 -13.82 1.09
N ALA A 104 -6.79 -13.99 -0.22
CA ALA A 104 -7.57 -14.99 -0.94
C ALA A 104 -6.64 -15.80 -1.85
N PRO A 105 -6.84 -17.13 -2.00
CA PRO A 105 -6.12 -17.90 -2.99
C PRO A 105 -6.49 -17.39 -4.39
N PHE A 106 -5.54 -17.38 -5.31
CA PHE A 106 -5.70 -16.90 -6.68
C PHE A 106 -5.35 -18.01 -7.68
N ASP A 107 -6.31 -18.35 -8.53
CA ASP A 107 -6.11 -19.27 -9.63
C ASP A 107 -5.57 -18.51 -10.84
N GLN A 108 -4.26 -18.65 -11.09
CA GLN A 108 -3.56 -17.98 -12.19
C GLN A 108 -4.04 -18.43 -13.59
N ALA A 109 -4.68 -19.60 -13.71
CA ALA A 109 -5.20 -20.10 -14.98
C ALA A 109 -6.56 -19.46 -15.33
N THR A 110 -7.40 -19.24 -14.31
CA THR A 110 -8.75 -18.67 -14.51
C THR A 110 -8.84 -17.18 -14.19
N GLY A 111 -7.86 -16.61 -13.49
CA GLY A 111 -7.85 -15.21 -13.06
C GLY A 111 -8.83 -14.92 -11.92
N LYS A 112 -9.23 -15.93 -11.14
CA LYS A 112 -10.26 -15.82 -10.09
C LYS A 112 -9.69 -16.01 -8.69
N THR A 113 -10.28 -15.34 -7.71
CA THR A 113 -9.99 -15.55 -6.29
C THR A 113 -10.93 -16.58 -5.67
N GLY A 114 -10.43 -17.36 -4.72
CA GLY A 114 -11.24 -18.19 -3.85
C GLY A 114 -11.69 -17.46 -2.58
N ARG A 115 -12.06 -18.23 -1.56
CA ARG A 115 -12.58 -17.72 -0.28
C ARG A 115 -11.51 -16.93 0.49
N PRO A 116 -11.79 -15.68 0.92
CA PRO A 116 -10.86 -14.92 1.75
C PRO A 116 -10.66 -15.50 3.15
N GLU A 117 -9.44 -15.37 3.66
CA GLU A 117 -8.99 -15.73 5.00
C GLU A 117 -8.52 -14.47 5.73
N LEU A 118 -8.95 -14.28 6.98
CA LEU A 118 -8.50 -13.19 7.83
C LEU A 118 -7.06 -13.49 8.30
N ILE A 119 -6.13 -12.58 8.03
CA ILE A 119 -4.72 -12.68 8.41
C ILE A 119 -4.42 -11.83 9.64
N PHE A 120 -5.03 -10.65 9.74
CA PHE A 120 -4.86 -9.77 10.90
C PHE A 120 -6.14 -8.97 11.19
N ASP A 121 -6.66 -9.11 12.41
CA ASP A 121 -7.83 -8.38 12.92
C ASP A 121 -7.39 -7.12 13.67
N ALA A 122 -7.08 -6.06 12.93
CA ALA A 122 -6.71 -4.77 13.50
C ALA A 122 -7.87 -4.14 14.27
N SER A 123 -9.10 -4.34 13.78
CA SER A 123 -10.32 -3.78 14.38
C SER A 123 -10.54 -4.25 15.82
N LYS A 124 -10.18 -5.49 16.14
CA LYS A 124 -10.23 -6.03 17.51
C LYS A 124 -9.30 -5.30 18.48
N ALA A 125 -8.23 -4.70 17.99
CA ALA A 125 -7.31 -3.86 18.75
C ALA A 125 -7.66 -2.36 18.71
N GLY A 126 -8.80 -1.98 18.12
CA GLY A 126 -9.17 -0.57 17.90
C GLY A 126 -8.25 0.13 16.91
N LYS A 127 -7.65 -0.63 15.97
CA LYS A 127 -6.72 -0.14 14.94
C LYS A 127 -7.25 -0.40 13.54
N SER A 128 -6.61 0.21 12.56
CA SER A 128 -6.74 -0.06 11.13
C SER A 128 -5.39 -0.47 10.55
N ILE A 129 -5.42 -1.22 9.44
CA ILE A 129 -4.23 -1.73 8.76
C ILE A 129 -4.21 -1.30 7.29
N SER A 130 -3.04 -0.86 6.82
CA SER A 130 -2.84 -0.39 5.46
C SER A 130 -1.51 -0.89 4.86
N PHE A 131 -1.41 -0.77 3.53
CA PHE A 131 -0.17 -0.97 2.76
C PHE A 131 0.54 -2.33 2.97
N PRO A 132 -0.13 -3.48 2.83
CA PRO A 132 0.55 -4.77 2.87
C PRO A 132 1.65 -4.85 1.80
N ARG A 133 2.87 -5.24 2.20
CA ARG A 133 4.02 -5.47 1.29
C ARG A 133 4.80 -6.70 1.71
N ILE A 134 4.80 -7.73 0.89
CA ILE A 134 5.51 -8.97 1.22
C ILE A 134 6.98 -8.83 0.86
N SER A 135 7.85 -9.24 1.78
CA SER A 135 9.28 -9.35 1.54
C SER A 135 9.54 -10.32 0.37
N PRO A 136 10.50 -10.05 -0.53
CA PRO A 136 10.77 -10.91 -1.68
C PRO A 136 11.07 -12.38 -1.37
N ASP A 137 11.60 -12.69 -0.19
CA ASP A 137 11.84 -14.05 0.31
C ASP A 137 10.61 -14.69 0.99
N GLY A 138 9.49 -13.98 1.06
CA GLY A 138 8.20 -14.48 1.53
C GLY A 138 8.09 -14.70 3.04
N LYS A 139 9.05 -14.23 3.83
CA LYS A 139 9.07 -14.48 5.29
C LYS A 139 8.21 -13.52 6.08
N TYR A 140 8.26 -12.24 5.70
CA TYR A 140 7.59 -11.16 6.40
C TYR A 140 6.64 -10.40 5.47
N LEU A 141 5.53 -9.97 6.04
CA LEU A 141 4.60 -9.01 5.45
C LEU A 141 4.69 -7.71 6.24
N ALA A 142 5.18 -6.65 5.62
CA ALA A 142 5.20 -5.33 6.20
C ALA A 142 3.84 -4.64 6.02
N VAL A 143 3.36 -3.98 7.07
CA VAL A 143 2.06 -3.28 7.12
C VAL A 143 2.21 -2.00 7.92
N THR A 144 1.32 -1.04 7.71
CA THR A 144 1.17 0.14 8.59
C THR A 144 -0.04 -0.06 9.48
N LEU A 145 0.15 0.00 10.80
CA LEU A 145 -0.94 0.06 11.79
C LEU A 145 -1.14 1.50 12.24
N HIS A 146 -2.40 1.91 12.37
CA HIS A 146 -2.81 3.26 12.76
C HIS A 146 -4.20 3.21 13.39
N ASP A 147 -4.71 4.30 13.96
CA ASP A 147 -5.96 4.22 14.74
C ASP A 147 -7.18 3.88 13.86
N TYR A 148 -7.33 4.53 12.70
CA TYR A 148 -8.52 4.38 11.85
C TYR A 148 -8.28 4.80 10.40
N GLY A 149 -9.26 4.55 9.53
CA GLY A 149 -9.27 4.97 8.14
C GLY A 149 -8.37 4.12 7.24
N CYS A 150 -7.95 4.67 6.10
CA CYS A 150 -7.09 3.97 5.13
C CYS A 150 -5.86 4.78 4.70
N PHE A 151 -5.65 6.00 5.22
CA PHE A 151 -4.59 6.88 4.74
C PHE A 151 -3.85 7.59 5.88
N PRO A 152 -2.91 6.91 6.55
CA PRO A 152 -2.36 7.34 7.82
C PRO A 152 -1.24 8.39 7.74
N ILE A 153 -1.07 9.10 6.62
CA ILE A 153 0.12 9.94 6.41
C ILE A 153 0.23 11.10 7.40
N TRP A 154 -0.88 11.54 8.01
CA TRP A 154 -0.89 12.57 9.05
C TRP A 154 -1.02 12.00 10.47
N HIS A 155 -1.30 10.70 10.60
CA HIS A 155 -1.53 10.02 11.86
C HIS A 155 -0.18 9.81 12.54
N HIS A 156 0.08 10.51 13.64
CA HIS A 156 1.37 10.48 14.32
C HIS A 156 1.71 9.10 14.87
N GLU A 157 0.68 8.35 15.27
CA GLU A 157 0.76 6.99 15.81
C GLU A 157 0.87 5.89 14.74
N ALA A 158 0.95 6.29 13.46
CA ALA A 158 1.09 5.34 12.37
C ALA A 158 2.50 4.75 12.33
N ASP A 159 2.54 3.44 12.56
CA ASP A 159 3.78 2.68 12.72
C ASP A 159 3.83 1.53 11.70
N ILE A 160 5.04 1.23 11.22
CA ILE A 160 5.28 0.07 10.38
C ILE A 160 5.56 -1.15 11.26
N TYR A 161 4.86 -2.24 10.98
CA TYR A 161 5.03 -3.54 11.63
C TYR A 161 5.38 -4.60 10.60
N LEU A 162 6.04 -5.67 11.05
CA LEU A 162 6.17 -6.91 10.29
C LEU A 162 5.24 -7.97 10.86
N ILE A 163 4.55 -8.70 9.99
CA ILE A 163 3.87 -9.95 10.32
C ILE A 163 4.73 -11.09 9.79
N ASN A 164 5.15 -12.00 10.66
CA ASN A 164 5.83 -13.23 10.25
C ASN A 164 4.80 -14.13 9.54
N LEU A 165 5.02 -14.46 8.28
CA LEU A 165 4.03 -15.22 7.49
C LEU A 165 3.95 -16.71 7.85
N SER A 166 4.92 -17.22 8.62
CA SER A 166 4.90 -18.61 9.12
C SER A 166 4.16 -18.74 10.45
N THR A 167 4.31 -17.78 11.35
CA THR A 167 3.73 -17.83 12.71
C THR A 167 2.54 -16.91 12.91
N LEU A 168 2.37 -15.92 12.03
CA LEU A 168 1.45 -14.78 12.14
C LEU A 168 1.74 -13.85 13.32
N ASP A 169 2.92 -13.96 13.93
CA ASP A 169 3.35 -13.03 14.98
C ASP A 169 3.65 -11.65 14.39
N THR A 170 3.29 -10.63 15.14
CA THR A 170 3.54 -9.23 14.78
C THR A 170 4.77 -8.69 15.51
N LEU A 171 5.67 -8.05 14.77
CA LEU A 171 6.93 -7.50 15.25
C LEU A 171 6.91 -5.98 15.11
N ASN A 172 7.20 -5.29 16.21
CA ASN A 172 7.46 -3.85 16.19
C ASN A 172 8.90 -3.59 15.69
N LEU A 173 9.11 -2.45 15.05
CA LEU A 173 10.34 -2.06 14.40
C LEU A 173 10.95 -0.82 15.06
N GLN A 174 12.25 -0.88 15.37
CA GLN A 174 13.02 0.27 15.86
C GLN A 174 13.11 1.42 14.86
N LEU A 175 12.76 1.18 13.58
CA LEU A 175 12.72 2.21 12.57
C LEU A 175 11.62 3.26 12.83
N ASN A 176 10.56 2.92 13.58
CA ASN A 176 9.45 3.83 13.84
C ASN A 176 9.87 5.05 14.67
N SER A 177 9.02 6.08 14.72
CA SER A 177 9.27 7.36 15.35
C SER A 177 7.99 7.95 15.96
N ASP A 178 8.09 9.09 16.65
CA ASP A 178 6.92 9.79 17.23
C ASP A 178 6.04 10.52 16.17
N TYR A 179 6.24 10.19 14.90
CA TYR A 179 5.56 10.77 13.75
C TYR A 179 5.21 9.65 12.75
N SER A 180 4.23 9.94 11.89
CA SER A 180 3.78 9.00 10.86
C SER A 180 4.93 8.36 10.08
N ASP A 181 5.02 7.04 10.18
CA ASP A 181 5.87 6.16 9.40
C ASP A 181 4.98 5.20 8.61
N SER A 182 5.00 5.34 7.29
CA SER A 182 4.09 4.59 6.42
C SER A 182 4.63 4.47 5.00
N TYR A 183 3.87 3.83 4.12
CA TYR A 183 4.22 3.63 2.71
C TYR A 183 5.66 3.11 2.53
N HIS A 184 5.82 1.82 2.76
CA HIS A 184 7.09 1.10 2.66
C HIS A 184 7.21 0.29 1.37
N SER A 185 8.45 -0.02 1.00
CA SER A 185 8.82 -0.91 -0.10
C SER A 185 10.10 -1.67 0.26
N TRP A 186 10.16 -2.94 -0.14
CA TRP A 186 11.27 -3.84 0.13
C TRP A 186 12.33 -3.75 -0.96
N SER A 187 13.59 -3.83 -0.56
CA SER A 187 14.67 -4.18 -1.48
C SER A 187 14.53 -5.61 -1.98
N SER A 188 15.06 -5.89 -3.17
CA SER A 188 14.98 -7.21 -3.82
C SER A 188 15.66 -8.35 -3.05
N ASN A 189 16.49 -8.05 -2.05
CA ASN A 189 17.16 -9.05 -1.22
C ASN A 189 16.53 -9.21 0.18
N SER A 190 15.35 -8.61 0.42
CA SER A 190 14.65 -8.60 1.71
C SER A 190 15.40 -7.98 2.89
N ARG A 191 16.53 -7.29 2.67
CA ARG A 191 17.37 -6.75 3.76
C ARG A 191 17.21 -5.26 4.02
N TRP A 192 16.55 -4.54 3.13
CA TRP A 192 16.33 -3.10 3.28
C TRP A 192 14.88 -2.76 3.04
N MET A 193 14.41 -1.77 3.80
CA MET A 193 13.11 -1.16 3.65
C MET A 193 13.29 0.33 3.41
N ALA A 194 12.72 0.83 2.32
CA ALA A 194 12.54 2.25 2.11
C ALA A 194 11.11 2.62 2.50
N PHE A 195 10.92 3.73 3.22
CA PHE A 195 9.61 4.13 3.71
C PHE A 195 9.49 5.65 3.83
N SER A 196 8.25 6.14 3.83
CA SER A 196 7.94 7.55 4.01
C SER A 196 7.82 7.89 5.49
N SER A 197 8.44 8.98 5.91
CA SER A 197 8.40 9.44 7.29
C SER A 197 8.30 10.96 7.40
N ARG A 198 7.58 11.43 8.40
CA ARG A 198 7.53 12.86 8.80
C ARG A 198 8.47 13.21 9.95
N ARG A 199 9.31 12.28 10.41
CA ARG A 199 10.12 12.41 11.64
C ARG A 199 11.02 13.64 11.75
N SER A 200 11.37 14.28 10.62
CA SER A 200 12.28 15.42 10.59
C SER A 200 11.65 16.74 11.04
N ASP A 201 10.43 17.02 10.59
CA ASP A 201 9.77 18.32 10.79
C ASP A 201 8.27 18.20 11.09
N GLY A 202 7.70 17.00 11.05
CA GLY A 202 6.27 16.74 11.18
C GLY A 202 5.41 17.20 10.00
N LEU A 203 5.98 17.89 9.01
CA LEU A 203 5.26 18.63 7.97
C LEU A 203 5.44 18.05 6.58
N THR A 204 6.66 17.64 6.23
CA THR A 204 6.99 17.05 4.94
C THR A 204 7.42 15.60 5.12
N THR A 205 7.05 14.78 4.16
CA THR A 205 7.45 13.38 4.13
C THR A 205 8.75 13.27 3.37
N ARG A 206 9.74 12.63 4.00
CA ARG A 206 11.02 12.28 3.39
C ARG A 206 11.13 10.77 3.34
N ILE A 207 11.95 10.26 2.42
CA ILE A 207 12.22 8.82 2.34
C ILE A 207 13.37 8.48 3.28
N TYR A 208 13.14 7.50 4.13
CA TYR A 208 14.13 6.89 4.99
C TYR A 208 14.36 5.45 4.57
N ILE A 209 15.56 4.96 4.86
CA ILE A 209 15.99 3.59 4.61
C ILE A 209 16.41 2.99 5.94
N SER A 210 15.98 1.76 6.21
CA SER A 210 16.43 0.93 7.34
C SER A 210 16.79 -0.46 6.85
N GLU A 211 17.79 -1.07 7.47
CA GLU A 211 18.08 -2.50 7.30
C GLU A 211 17.09 -3.32 8.14
N ILE A 212 16.56 -4.40 7.55
CA ILE A 212 15.80 -5.43 8.23
C ILE A 212 16.70 -6.65 8.39
N ASN A 213 16.92 -7.06 9.63
CA ASN A 213 17.71 -8.21 10.00
C ASN A 213 16.96 -9.52 9.74
N SER A 214 17.69 -10.63 9.73
CA SER A 214 17.10 -11.95 9.47
C SER A 214 16.09 -12.41 10.52
N ASP A 215 16.12 -11.84 11.72
CA ASP A 215 15.16 -12.08 12.79
C ASP A 215 13.91 -11.16 12.73
N GLY A 216 13.88 -10.24 11.76
CA GLY A 216 12.80 -9.26 11.59
C GLY A 216 12.99 -7.97 12.37
N SER A 217 14.06 -7.83 13.17
CA SER A 217 14.40 -6.55 13.79
C SER A 217 14.88 -5.54 12.74
N SER A 218 14.69 -4.24 13.00
CA SER A 218 15.20 -3.17 12.13
C SER A 218 16.33 -2.41 12.78
N SER A 219 17.23 -1.89 11.95
CA SER A 219 18.30 -0.99 12.35
C SER A 219 17.82 0.46 12.40
N LYS A 220 18.61 1.34 13.03
CA LYS A 220 18.35 2.79 13.01
C LYS A 220 18.25 3.30 11.55
N PRO A 221 17.16 3.99 11.18
CA PRO A 221 16.98 4.48 9.82
C PRO A 221 17.79 5.74 9.55
N PHE A 222 18.07 5.99 8.27
CA PHE A 222 18.67 7.24 7.77
C PHE A 222 17.93 7.73 6.52
N SER A 223 17.89 9.04 6.30
CA SER A 223 17.25 9.61 5.12
C SER A 223 18.01 9.23 3.84
N VAL A 224 17.31 9.14 2.71
CA VAL A 224 17.94 8.88 1.40
C VAL A 224 18.99 9.98 1.13
N PRO A 225 20.29 9.63 1.05
CA PRO A 225 21.33 10.65 0.91
C PRO A 225 21.18 11.49 -0.34
N GLN A 226 21.46 12.79 -0.20
CA GLN A 226 21.47 13.75 -1.30
C GLN A 226 22.91 14.24 -1.52
N GLN A 227 23.21 14.70 -2.73
CA GLN A 227 24.52 15.29 -3.03
C GLN A 227 24.78 16.54 -2.18
N ASP A 228 23.74 17.35 -1.96
CA ASP A 228 23.74 18.49 -1.04
C ASP A 228 23.15 18.04 0.31
N PRO A 229 23.92 18.04 1.42
CA PRO A 229 23.42 17.62 2.74
C PRO A 229 22.28 18.51 3.27
N GLU A 230 22.19 19.78 2.84
CA GLU A 230 21.13 20.72 3.24
C GLU A 230 19.89 20.64 2.32
N PHE A 231 19.88 19.71 1.36
CA PHE A 231 18.81 19.62 0.37
C PHE A 231 17.43 19.57 1.03
N TYR A 232 17.26 18.69 2.02
CA TYR A 232 15.96 18.48 2.65
C TYR A 232 15.50 19.64 3.53
N ASP A 233 16.40 20.49 4.01
CA ASP A 233 16.05 21.64 4.84
C ASP A 233 15.36 22.74 4.03
N ARG A 234 15.58 22.74 2.71
CA ARG A 234 15.01 23.72 1.76
C ARG A 234 13.98 23.09 0.80
N PHE A 235 13.81 21.78 0.85
CA PHE A 235 12.89 21.07 -0.03
C PHE A 235 11.48 21.04 0.53
N LEU A 236 10.63 21.94 0.03
CA LEU A 236 9.25 22.12 0.50
C LEU A 236 8.23 21.11 -0.06
N LYS A 237 8.69 20.04 -0.73
CA LYS A 237 7.82 19.01 -1.32
C LYS A 237 7.94 17.70 -0.56
N SER A 238 6.91 16.87 -0.71
CA SER A 238 6.81 15.54 -0.10
C SER A 238 7.24 14.44 -1.05
N TYR A 239 7.93 13.43 -0.52
CA TYR A 239 8.08 12.11 -1.14
C TYR A 239 7.23 11.12 -0.37
N ASN A 240 6.19 10.55 -1.00
CA ASN A 240 5.17 9.74 -0.31
C ASN A 240 5.18 8.25 -0.64
N VAL A 241 5.66 7.86 -1.83
CA VAL A 241 5.56 6.49 -2.32
C VAL A 241 6.93 6.04 -2.82
N PRO A 242 7.82 5.57 -1.93
CA PRO A 242 9.09 4.99 -2.34
C PRO A 242 8.85 3.62 -2.98
N GLU A 243 9.51 3.37 -4.11
CA GLU A 243 9.56 2.04 -4.72
C GLU A 243 11.00 1.72 -5.09
N LEU A 244 11.53 0.61 -4.56
CA LEU A 244 12.88 0.16 -4.88
C LEU A 244 12.86 -0.67 -6.17
N SER A 245 13.87 -0.49 -7.01
CA SER A 245 14.00 -1.24 -8.26
C SER A 245 15.45 -1.61 -8.53
N THR A 246 15.67 -2.84 -8.98
CA THR A 246 16.95 -3.29 -9.54
C THR A 246 17.16 -2.79 -10.97
N LEU A 247 16.09 -2.30 -11.61
CA LEU A 247 16.13 -1.82 -12.98
C LEU A 247 16.59 -0.37 -13.01
N ARG A 248 17.66 -0.12 -13.76
CA ARG A 248 18.03 1.24 -14.13
C ARG A 248 16.99 1.78 -15.12
N ILE A 249 16.19 2.75 -14.71
CA ILE A 249 15.25 3.45 -15.60
C ILE A 249 16.06 4.28 -16.61
N LYS A 250 16.27 3.71 -17.80
CA LYS A 250 16.95 4.38 -18.93
C LYS A 250 15.96 5.15 -19.81
N VAL A 251 14.99 5.84 -19.21
CA VAL A 251 13.98 6.60 -19.95
C VAL A 251 14.18 8.09 -19.72
N LYS A 252 14.46 8.83 -20.80
CA LYS A 252 14.58 10.30 -20.74
C LYS A 252 13.21 10.92 -20.43
N PRO A 253 13.13 12.00 -19.62
CA PRO A 253 11.86 12.68 -19.31
C PRO A 253 11.03 13.06 -20.55
N GLY A 254 11.70 13.47 -21.64
CA GLY A 254 11.03 13.78 -22.91
C GLY A 254 10.29 12.59 -23.55
N LYS A 255 10.81 11.36 -23.39
CA LYS A 255 10.14 10.14 -23.87
C LYS A 255 8.91 9.83 -23.03
N MET A 256 9.01 9.92 -21.70
CA MET A 256 7.85 9.77 -20.81
C MET A 256 6.75 10.78 -21.15
N ARG A 257 7.10 12.06 -21.33
CA ARG A 257 6.16 13.10 -21.72
C ARG A 257 5.50 12.84 -23.06
N LYS A 258 6.24 12.34 -24.06
CA LYS A 258 5.68 12.01 -25.38
C LYS A 258 4.66 10.86 -25.29
N ILE A 259 4.97 9.82 -24.51
CA ILE A 259 4.08 8.69 -24.29
C ILE A 259 2.81 9.14 -23.54
N ALA A 260 2.96 9.91 -22.47
CA ALA A 260 1.84 10.40 -21.67
C ALA A 260 0.88 11.33 -22.44
N LYS A 261 1.37 12.01 -23.49
CA LYS A 261 0.55 12.81 -24.41
C LYS A 261 0.01 12.03 -25.61
N GLY A 262 0.45 10.79 -25.80
CA GLY A 262 -0.01 9.92 -26.87
C GLY A 262 -1.44 9.45 -26.63
N LYS A 263 -2.05 8.85 -27.66
CA LYS A 263 -3.34 8.16 -27.50
C LYS A 263 -3.14 6.95 -26.59
N ALA A 264 -3.84 6.93 -25.46
CA ALA A 264 -3.81 5.80 -24.55
C ALA A 264 -4.45 4.57 -25.19
N ILE A 265 -3.77 3.42 -25.08
CA ILE A 265 -4.34 2.11 -25.43
C ILE A 265 -5.36 1.79 -24.34
N GLN A 266 -6.63 1.69 -24.72
CA GLN A 266 -7.70 1.38 -23.77
C GLN A 266 -7.74 -0.13 -23.53
N ALA A 267 -7.82 -0.54 -22.27
CA ALA A 267 -8.12 -1.92 -21.93
C ALA A 267 -9.58 -2.23 -22.23
N GLY A 268 -9.85 -3.45 -22.72
CA GLY A 268 -11.19 -3.99 -22.80
C GLY A 268 -11.73 -4.34 -21.41
N TRP A 269 -13.02 -4.67 -21.33
CA TRP A 269 -13.61 -5.26 -20.14
C TRP A 269 -14.03 -6.69 -20.47
N SER A 270 -13.59 -7.66 -19.68
CA SER A 270 -14.02 -9.05 -19.86
C SER A 270 -15.47 -9.19 -19.41
N GLU A 271 -16.29 -9.85 -20.24
CA GLU A 271 -17.66 -10.23 -19.88
C GLU A 271 -17.72 -11.26 -18.74
#